data_AF-A0A7S3CH77-F1
#
_entry.id   AF-A0A7S3CH77-F1
#
_cell.length_a   1.000
_cell.length_b   1.000
_cell.length_c   1.000
_cell.angle_alpha   90.00
_cell.angle_beta   90.00
_cell.angle_gamma   90.00
#
_symmetry.space_group_name_H-M   'P 1'
#
loop_
_entity.id
_entity.type
_entity.pdbx_description
1 polymer ?
#
loop_
_entity_poly.entity_id
_entity_poly.type
_entity_poly.pdbx_seq_one_letter_code
_entity_poly.pdbx_strand_id
1 'polypeptide(L)'
;MTSSQAIILITYAGEFLSSAELVEVCEKVIAFNLNEISSMMQGTSVLLGVFKGFVASKYSRDKILMLLIERISRDVDRLSTNEQCQFVKLLRFVEEEAAVKVYPDLVPFETSIEKCLKVVEPYILEQLNHLDFDELKDVYIGYSHPSLSQHPELLKVLETRIINLLKTYRETDLGEFIPIEDIVDMTYECAVHKAGSQKLITSLSSFLDSIMDRILQNGSQ
;
A
#
# COMPACT_ATOMS: atom_id res chain seq x y z
N MET A 1 -4.92 23.16 22.76
CA MET A 1 -3.72 22.63 22.07
C MET A 1 -3.67 23.31 20.72
N THR A 2 -2.53 23.90 20.35
CA THR A 2 -2.40 24.50 19.01
C THR A 2 -2.17 23.39 17.97
N SER A 3 -2.46 23.68 16.71
CA SER A 3 -2.40 22.66 15.64
C SER A 3 -0.97 22.23 15.33
N SER A 4 0.00 23.08 15.64
CA SER A 4 1.43 22.72 15.68
C SER A 4 1.77 21.72 16.80
N GLN A 5 1.15 21.84 17.99
CA GLN A 5 1.32 20.87 19.08
C GLN A 5 0.61 19.54 18.78
N ALA A 6 -0.54 19.61 18.10
CA ALA A 6 -1.26 18.45 17.60
C ALA A 6 -0.39 17.62 16.64
N ILE A 7 0.30 18.29 15.71
CA ILE A 7 1.19 17.64 14.74
C ILE A 7 2.40 17.02 15.42
N ILE A 8 3.10 17.74 16.31
CA ILE A 8 4.26 17.16 17.01
C ILE A 8 3.84 15.90 17.77
N LEU A 9 2.71 15.95 18.47
CA LEU A 9 2.19 14.79 19.19
C LEU A 9 1.85 13.64 18.25
N ILE A 10 1.15 13.92 17.15
CA ILE A 10 0.71 12.94 16.16
C ILE A 10 1.87 12.34 15.36
N THR A 11 2.87 13.13 14.98
CA THR A 11 4.06 12.68 14.24
C THR A 11 4.92 11.78 15.12
N TYR A 12 5.16 12.16 16.38
CA TYR A 12 5.93 11.32 17.31
C TYR A 12 5.17 10.08 17.77
N ALA A 13 3.85 10.18 17.93
CA ALA A 13 3.04 9.05 18.37
C ALA A 13 2.70 8.10 17.23
N GLY A 14 2.46 8.61 16.02
CA GLY A 14 2.04 7.84 14.85
C GLY A 14 3.05 6.78 14.44
N GLU A 15 4.35 7.07 14.51
CA GLU A 15 5.38 6.06 14.20
C GLU A 15 5.46 4.92 15.23
N PHE A 16 4.90 5.10 16.44
CA PHE A 16 5.06 4.16 17.57
C PHE A 16 3.80 4.02 18.45
N LEU A 17 2.63 3.79 17.85
CA LEU A 17 1.36 3.57 18.56
C LEU A 17 1.33 2.21 19.29
N SER A 18 2.04 2.13 20.42
CA SER A 18 2.26 0.91 21.20
C SER A 18 1.36 0.75 22.43
N SER A 19 0.57 1.77 22.80
CA SER A 19 -0.35 1.73 23.94
C SER A 19 -1.75 2.25 23.58
N ALA A 20 -2.77 1.70 24.23
CA ALA A 20 -4.17 2.09 24.03
C ALA A 20 -4.41 3.58 24.38
N GLU A 21 -3.74 4.10 25.40
CA GLU A 21 -3.84 5.49 25.83
C GLU A 21 -3.30 6.45 24.78
N LEU A 22 -2.16 6.12 24.16
CA LEU A 22 -1.55 6.94 23.11
C LEU A 22 -2.43 6.95 21.86
N VAL A 23 -3.01 5.81 21.50
CA VAL A 23 -3.99 5.69 20.42
C VAL A 23 -5.20 6.56 20.69
N GLU A 24 -5.79 6.50 21.90
CA GLU A 24 -6.96 7.31 22.26
C GLU A 24 -6.67 8.82 22.20
N VAL A 25 -5.48 9.24 22.66
CA VAL A 25 -5.05 10.64 22.56
C VAL A 25 -4.92 11.04 21.09
N CYS A 26 -4.26 10.23 20.26
CA CYS A 26 -4.12 10.52 18.83
C CYS A 26 -5.46 10.59 18.12
N GLU A 27 -6.39 9.68 18.41
CA GLU A 27 -7.75 9.70 17.88
C GLU A 27 -8.45 11.02 18.17
N LYS A 28 -8.38 11.49 19.42
CA LYS A 28 -8.96 12.78 19.82
C LYS A 28 -8.31 13.91 19.02
N VAL A 29 -6.99 13.96 18.94
CA VAL A 29 -6.30 15.02 18.20
C VAL A 29 -6.70 15.05 16.73
N ILE A 30 -6.73 13.88 16.08
CA ILE A 30 -7.14 13.76 14.67
C ILE A 30 -8.59 14.22 14.52
N ALA A 31 -9.51 13.69 15.31
CA ALA A 31 -10.93 14.04 15.21
C ALA A 31 -11.19 15.55 15.34
N PHE A 32 -10.43 16.25 16.19
CA PHE A 32 -10.59 17.70 16.39
C PHE A 32 -9.84 18.57 15.39
N ASN A 33 -8.72 18.11 14.82
CA ASN A 33 -7.81 18.94 14.02
C ASN A 33 -7.62 18.48 12.57
N LEU A 34 -8.30 17.42 12.12
CA LEU A 34 -8.09 16.78 10.80
C LEU A 34 -8.10 17.78 9.64
N ASN A 35 -9.06 18.71 9.64
CA ASN A 35 -9.19 19.73 8.58
C ASN A 35 -7.99 20.67 8.55
N GLU A 36 -7.52 21.10 9.72
CA GLU A 36 -6.41 22.02 9.81
C GLU A 36 -5.10 21.33 9.43
N ILE A 37 -4.87 20.12 9.94
CA ILE A 37 -3.69 19.31 9.60
C ILE A 37 -3.61 19.10 8.08
N SER A 38 -4.69 18.65 7.42
CA SER A 38 -4.63 18.37 5.97
C SER A 38 -4.48 19.64 5.12
N SER A 39 -4.86 20.82 5.65
CA SER A 39 -4.67 22.10 4.96
C SER A 39 -3.22 22.61 4.96
N MET A 40 -2.36 22.07 5.83
CA MET A 40 -0.97 22.51 5.96
C MET A 40 -0.07 21.97 4.85
N MET A 41 1.07 22.65 4.63
CA MET A 41 2.14 22.14 3.78
C MET A 41 2.61 20.78 4.35
N GLN A 42 2.63 19.73 3.52
CA GLN A 42 2.89 18.34 3.91
C GLN A 42 1.84 17.69 4.85
N GLY A 43 0.69 18.33 5.06
CA GLY A 43 -0.37 17.84 5.94
C GLY A 43 -0.86 16.42 5.61
N THR A 44 -1.09 16.14 4.32
CA THR A 44 -1.53 14.82 3.86
C THR A 44 -0.47 13.73 4.12
N SER A 45 0.81 14.04 3.95
CA SER A 45 1.92 13.13 4.25
C SER A 45 1.96 12.76 5.73
N VAL A 46 1.78 13.76 6.62
CA VAL A 46 1.65 13.51 8.06
C VAL A 46 0.47 12.57 8.35
N LEU A 47 -0.70 12.81 7.74
CA LEU A 47 -1.86 11.93 7.91
C LEU A 47 -1.60 10.51 7.41
N LEU A 48 -0.84 10.33 6.32
CA LEU A 48 -0.43 9.02 5.84
C LEU A 48 0.50 8.31 6.83
N GLY A 49 1.49 9.01 7.40
CA GLY A 49 2.37 8.46 8.45
C GLY A 49 1.58 7.98 9.67
N VAL A 50 0.56 8.73 10.05
CA VAL A 50 -0.36 8.37 11.14
C VAL A 50 -1.19 7.16 10.77
N PHE A 51 -1.74 7.14 9.56
CA PHE A 51 -2.51 6.01 9.05
C PHE A 51 -1.69 4.71 9.09
N LYS A 52 -0.41 4.74 8.64
CA LYS A 52 0.53 3.62 8.80
C LYS A 52 0.64 3.16 10.25
N GLY A 53 0.80 4.11 11.17
CA GLY A 53 0.84 3.87 12.61
C GLY A 53 -0.38 3.15 13.15
N PHE A 54 -1.57 3.61 12.75
CA PHE A 54 -2.83 2.97 13.15
C PHE A 54 -2.97 1.58 12.55
N VAL A 55 -2.66 1.38 11.27
CA VAL A 55 -2.70 0.05 10.63
C VAL A 55 -1.80 -0.94 11.35
N ALA A 56 -0.61 -0.51 11.79
CA ALA A 56 0.32 -1.36 12.55
C ALA A 56 -0.09 -1.59 14.03
N SER A 57 -1.04 -0.82 14.56
CA SER A 57 -1.40 -0.87 15.99
C SER A 57 -2.53 -1.87 16.25
N LYS A 58 -2.31 -2.77 17.22
CA LYS A 58 -3.35 -3.69 17.73
C LYS A 58 -4.52 -3.01 18.45
N TYR A 59 -4.39 -1.72 18.76
CA TYR A 59 -5.44 -0.93 19.43
C TYR A 59 -6.21 -0.03 18.47
N SER A 60 -5.94 -0.13 17.16
CA SER A 60 -6.60 0.67 16.15
C SER A 60 -8.11 0.42 16.11
N ARG A 61 -8.85 1.48 15.81
CA ARG A 61 -10.30 1.45 15.70
C ARG A 61 -10.72 1.74 14.26
N ASP A 62 -11.63 0.95 13.72
CA ASP A 62 -12.03 1.07 12.32
C ASP A 62 -12.53 2.49 11.97
N LYS A 63 -13.25 3.15 12.89
CA LYS A 63 -13.77 4.50 12.68
C LYS A 63 -12.68 5.54 12.37
N ILE A 64 -11.51 5.46 13.02
CA ILE A 64 -10.44 6.43 12.77
C ILE A 64 -9.68 6.09 11.49
N LEU A 65 -9.51 4.80 11.19
CA LEU A 65 -8.94 4.35 9.90
C LEU A 65 -9.78 4.89 8.74
N MET A 66 -11.10 4.75 8.80
CA MET A 66 -12.00 5.26 7.76
C MET A 66 -11.93 6.78 7.61
N LEU A 67 -11.85 7.53 8.71
CA LEU A 67 -11.69 8.98 8.68
C LEU A 67 -10.37 9.40 8.01
N LEU A 68 -9.29 8.68 8.28
CA LEU A 68 -7.98 8.92 7.66
C LEU A 68 -8.01 8.57 6.16
N ILE A 69 -8.61 7.43 5.79
CA ILE A 69 -8.76 7.00 4.39
C ILE A 69 -9.52 8.06 3.58
N GLU A 70 -10.70 8.49 4.07
CA GLU A 70 -11.51 9.51 3.39
C GLU A 70 -10.74 10.81 3.22
N ARG A 71 -9.98 11.22 4.23
CA ARG A 71 -9.22 12.46 4.18
C ARG A 71 -8.04 12.39 3.23
N ILE A 72 -7.23 11.34 3.33
CA ILE A 72 -6.05 11.15 2.48
C ILE A 72 -6.50 11.02 1.02
N SER A 73 -7.57 10.26 0.75
CA SER A 73 -8.14 10.11 -0.59
C SER A 73 -8.52 11.44 -1.24
N ARG A 74 -9.14 12.34 -0.47
CA ARG A 74 -9.56 13.66 -0.98
C ARG A 74 -8.39 14.55 -1.39
N ASP A 75 -7.28 14.47 -0.66
CA ASP A 75 -6.11 15.33 -0.84
C ASP A 75 -4.91 14.51 -1.38
N VAL A 76 -5.17 13.43 -2.14
CA VAL A 76 -4.16 12.46 -2.60
C VAL A 76 -3.18 13.06 -3.61
N ASP A 77 -3.61 14.07 -4.36
CA ASP A 77 -2.78 14.85 -5.28
C ASP A 77 -1.61 15.56 -4.57
N ARG A 78 -1.69 15.71 -3.25
CA ARG A 78 -0.64 16.31 -2.41
C ARG A 78 0.40 15.32 -1.92
N LEU A 79 0.19 14.02 -2.15
CA LEU A 79 1.16 12.98 -1.84
C LEU A 79 2.16 12.83 -2.98
N SER A 80 3.41 12.50 -2.64
CA SER A 80 4.38 12.02 -3.63
C SER A 80 3.93 10.69 -4.24
N THR A 81 4.48 10.34 -5.41
CA THR A 81 4.23 9.07 -6.10
C THR A 81 4.38 7.87 -5.17
N ASN A 82 5.50 7.82 -4.46
CA ASN A 82 5.81 6.77 -3.51
C ASN A 82 4.76 6.66 -2.40
N GLU A 83 4.32 7.80 -1.86
CA GLU A 83 3.29 7.86 -0.83
C GLU A 83 1.91 7.43 -1.36
N GLN A 84 1.58 7.74 -2.62
CA GLN A 84 0.35 7.25 -3.26
C GLN A 84 0.36 5.72 -3.39
N CYS A 85 1.47 5.13 -3.84
CA CYS A 85 1.65 3.68 -3.94
C CYS A 85 1.53 3.00 -2.56
N GLN A 86 2.21 3.55 -1.55
CA GLN A 86 2.12 3.05 -0.17
C GLN A 86 0.70 3.17 0.40
N PHE A 87 0.00 4.27 0.11
CA PHE A 87 -1.38 4.44 0.54
C PHE A 87 -2.29 3.35 -0.06
N VAL A 88 -2.16 3.08 -1.35
CA VAL A 88 -2.88 1.99 -2.05
C VAL A 88 -2.63 0.63 -1.39
N LYS A 89 -1.38 0.29 -1.07
CA LYS A 89 -1.04 -0.94 -0.35
C LYS A 89 -1.65 -0.99 1.05
N LEU A 90 -1.68 0.12 1.79
CA LEU A 90 -2.25 0.16 3.14
C LEU A 90 -3.76 -0.06 3.17
N LEU A 91 -4.46 0.39 2.13
CA LEU A 91 -5.90 0.15 2.00
C LEU A 91 -6.23 -1.35 1.96
N ARG A 92 -5.36 -2.15 1.33
CA ARG A 92 -5.50 -3.61 1.31
C ARG A 92 -5.45 -4.23 2.71
N PHE A 93 -4.47 -3.85 3.52
CA PHE A 93 -4.36 -4.38 4.89
C PHE A 93 -5.60 -4.09 5.74
N VAL A 94 -6.18 -2.90 5.60
CA VAL A 94 -7.42 -2.54 6.31
C VAL A 94 -8.58 -3.45 5.89
N GLU A 95 -8.68 -3.78 4.61
CA GLU A 95 -9.72 -4.65 4.09
C GLU A 95 -9.56 -6.10 4.58
N GLU A 96 -8.35 -6.65 4.56
CA GLU A 96 -8.08 -8.01 5.05
C GLU A 96 -8.42 -8.15 6.53
N GLU A 97 -8.00 -7.19 7.35
CA GLU A 97 -8.33 -7.13 8.78
C GLU A 97 -9.84 -7.03 9.01
N ALA A 98 -10.56 -6.26 8.18
CA ALA A 98 -12.01 -6.16 8.26
C ALA A 98 -12.71 -7.47 7.86
N ALA A 99 -12.20 -8.18 6.85
CA ALA A 99 -12.73 -9.47 6.41
C ALA A 99 -12.55 -10.57 7.47
N VAL A 100 -11.44 -10.56 8.20
CA VAL A 100 -11.15 -11.53 9.28
C VAL A 100 -12.03 -11.32 10.52
N LYS A 101 -12.51 -10.10 10.78
CA LYS A 101 -13.28 -9.76 12.00
C LYS A 101 -14.76 -10.19 11.98
N VAL A 102 -15.24 -10.91 10.96
CA VAL A 102 -16.58 -11.54 10.86
C VAL A 102 -17.71 -10.65 11.42
N TYR A 103 -18.01 -9.57 10.70
CA TYR A 103 -19.33 -8.91 10.79
C TYR A 103 -20.13 -9.23 9.52
N PRO A 104 -20.82 -10.39 9.47
CA PRO A 104 -21.53 -10.84 8.27
C PRO A 104 -22.68 -9.93 7.84
N ASP A 105 -23.16 -9.05 8.73
CA ASP A 105 -24.34 -8.20 8.49
C ASP A 105 -24.02 -6.70 8.29
N LEU A 106 -22.73 -6.29 8.28
CA LEU A 106 -22.34 -4.88 8.13
C LEU A 106 -21.72 -4.51 6.77
N VAL A 107 -21.56 -5.47 5.85
CA VAL A 107 -20.92 -5.21 4.56
C VAL A 107 -21.92 -5.33 3.40
N PRO A 108 -22.81 -4.35 3.21
CA PRO A 108 -23.21 -3.90 1.88
C PRO A 108 -22.68 -2.48 1.70
N PHE A 109 -21.36 -2.36 1.56
CA PHE A 109 -20.70 -1.11 1.18
C PHE A 109 -19.89 -1.41 -0.07
N GLU A 110 -20.15 -0.69 -1.16
CA GLU A 110 -19.02 -0.15 -1.95
C GLU A 110 -18.09 0.46 -0.90
N THR A 111 -17.04 -0.27 -0.52
CA THR A 111 -16.23 0.09 0.64
C THR A 111 -15.67 1.48 0.39
N SER A 112 -15.57 2.36 1.41
CA SER A 112 -14.90 3.65 1.18
C SER A 112 -13.46 3.43 0.66
N ILE A 113 -12.91 2.23 0.86
CA ILE A 113 -11.70 1.71 0.21
C ILE A 113 -11.85 1.62 -1.31
N GLU A 114 -12.88 0.96 -1.85
CA GLU A 114 -13.13 0.88 -3.29
C GLU A 114 -13.29 2.28 -3.92
N LYS A 115 -14.05 3.16 -3.27
CA LYS A 115 -14.18 4.56 -3.71
C LYS A 115 -12.85 5.29 -3.68
N CYS A 116 -12.04 5.04 -2.65
CA CYS A 116 -10.71 5.60 -2.54
C CYS A 116 -9.82 5.11 -3.71
N LEU A 117 -9.79 3.81 -3.99
CA LEU A 117 -9.02 3.26 -5.11
C LEU A 117 -9.42 3.89 -6.45
N LYS A 118 -10.72 4.05 -6.73
CA LYS A 118 -11.20 4.78 -7.93
C LYS A 118 -10.69 6.22 -8.02
N VAL A 119 -10.48 6.89 -6.88
CA VAL A 119 -9.91 8.25 -6.83
C VAL A 119 -8.40 8.25 -7.05
N VAL A 120 -7.68 7.25 -6.54
CA VAL A 120 -6.21 7.19 -6.64
C VAL A 120 -5.75 6.66 -8.00
N GLU A 121 -6.51 5.78 -8.65
CA GLU A 121 -6.17 5.12 -9.92
C GLU A 121 -5.65 6.07 -11.02
N PRO A 122 -6.29 7.21 -11.34
CA PRO A 122 -5.81 8.11 -12.38
C PRO A 122 -4.40 8.64 -12.13
N TYR A 123 -4.07 8.96 -10.87
CA TYR A 123 -2.75 9.49 -10.49
C TYR A 123 -1.64 8.44 -10.65
N ILE A 124 -1.96 7.17 -10.38
CA ILE A 124 -1.06 6.05 -10.59
C ILE A 124 -0.86 5.78 -12.08
N LEU A 125 -1.94 5.79 -12.87
CA LEU A 125 -1.89 5.56 -14.31
C LEU A 125 -1.03 6.61 -15.04
N GLU A 126 -1.11 7.88 -14.63
CA GLU A 126 -0.28 8.96 -15.18
C GLU A 126 1.22 8.75 -14.97
N GLN A 127 1.59 8.04 -13.91
CA GLN A 127 2.99 7.89 -13.47
C GLN A 127 3.54 6.48 -13.69
N LEU A 128 2.72 5.56 -14.20
CA LEU A 128 2.99 4.13 -14.29
C LEU A 128 4.32 3.75 -14.95
N ASN A 129 4.76 4.54 -15.94
CA ASN A 129 6.02 4.28 -16.65
C ASN A 129 7.26 4.63 -15.80
N HIS A 130 7.10 5.50 -14.81
CA HIS A 130 8.15 6.02 -13.94
C HIS A 130 8.25 5.28 -12.61
N LEU A 131 7.26 4.45 -12.28
CA LEU A 131 7.27 3.65 -11.06
C LEU A 131 8.42 2.65 -11.07
N ASP A 132 9.12 2.57 -9.94
CA ASP A 132 10.08 1.51 -9.69
C ASP A 132 9.39 0.17 -9.37
N PHE A 133 10.18 -0.88 -9.14
CA PHE A 133 9.62 -2.21 -8.85
C PHE A 133 8.81 -2.24 -7.55
N ASP A 134 9.28 -1.55 -6.50
CA ASP A 134 8.63 -1.53 -5.20
C ASP A 134 7.28 -0.82 -5.24
N GLU A 135 7.23 0.31 -5.94
CA GLU A 135 6.01 1.06 -6.19
C GLU A 135 5.01 0.24 -7.02
N LEU A 136 5.48 -0.46 -8.06
CA LEU A 136 4.63 -1.34 -8.87
C LEU A 136 4.08 -2.51 -8.07
N LYS A 137 4.89 -3.12 -7.21
CA LYS A 137 4.49 -4.19 -6.28
C LYS A 137 3.42 -3.67 -5.31
N ASP A 138 3.66 -2.54 -4.68
CA ASP A 138 2.74 -1.95 -3.70
C ASP A 138 1.38 -1.62 -4.33
N VAL A 139 1.37 -1.06 -5.54
CA VAL A 139 0.13 -0.82 -6.30
C VAL A 139 -0.53 -2.15 -6.67
N TYR A 140 0.22 -3.11 -7.20
CA TYR A 140 -0.32 -4.41 -7.60
C TYR A 140 -1.03 -5.10 -6.43
N ILE A 141 -0.39 -5.19 -5.26
CA ILE A 141 -0.98 -5.77 -4.03
C ILE A 141 -2.26 -5.04 -3.62
N GLY A 142 -2.27 -3.70 -3.73
CA GLY A 142 -3.45 -2.91 -3.39
C GLY A 142 -4.66 -3.19 -4.28
N TYR A 143 -4.45 -3.41 -5.58
CA TYR A 143 -5.53 -3.64 -6.55
C TYR A 143 -5.85 -5.12 -6.81
N SER A 144 -4.99 -6.06 -6.39
CA SER A 144 -5.15 -7.50 -6.66
C SER A 144 -6.19 -8.20 -5.79
N HIS A 145 -6.77 -7.53 -4.78
CA HIS A 145 -7.68 -8.19 -3.86
C HIS A 145 -9.00 -8.59 -4.52
N PRO A 146 -9.51 -9.82 -4.35
CA PRO A 146 -10.73 -10.29 -5.01
C PRO A 146 -11.97 -9.43 -4.76
N SER A 147 -12.12 -8.82 -3.57
CA SER A 147 -13.26 -7.94 -3.28
C SER A 147 -13.07 -6.49 -3.75
N LEU A 148 -11.86 -6.10 -4.15
CA LEU A 148 -11.55 -4.81 -4.78
C LEU A 148 -11.28 -4.93 -6.29
N SER A 149 -11.33 -6.14 -6.84
CA SER A 149 -10.99 -6.50 -8.22
C SER A 149 -11.99 -5.98 -9.26
N GLN A 150 -12.27 -4.68 -9.25
CA GLN A 150 -13.06 -3.97 -10.26
C GLN A 150 -12.18 -3.27 -11.31
N HIS A 151 -10.86 -3.44 -11.24
CA HIS A 151 -9.89 -2.72 -12.07
C HIS A 151 -9.04 -3.67 -12.95
N PRO A 152 -9.66 -4.53 -13.78
CA PRO A 152 -8.94 -5.56 -14.54
C PRO A 152 -7.98 -4.97 -15.57
N GLU A 153 -8.28 -3.80 -16.13
CA GLU A 153 -7.40 -3.14 -17.09
C GLU A 153 -6.14 -2.60 -16.39
N LEU A 154 -6.26 -1.95 -15.22
CA LEU A 154 -5.11 -1.49 -14.45
C LEU A 154 -4.20 -2.67 -14.08
N LEU A 155 -4.77 -3.77 -13.57
CA LEU A 155 -4.00 -4.97 -13.23
C LEU A 155 -3.24 -5.51 -14.44
N LYS A 156 -3.88 -5.59 -15.61
CA LYS A 156 -3.22 -6.05 -16.84
C LYS A 156 -2.05 -5.16 -17.26
N VAL A 157 -2.17 -3.84 -17.10
CA VAL A 157 -1.08 -2.91 -17.42
C VAL A 157 0.06 -3.04 -16.39
N LEU A 158 -0.27 -3.13 -15.09
CA LEU A 158 0.69 -3.37 -14.01
C LEU A 158 1.47 -4.67 -14.24
N GLU A 159 0.78 -5.78 -14.49
CA GLU A 159 1.41 -7.08 -14.79
C GLU A 159 2.36 -6.97 -15.98
N THR A 160 1.93 -6.32 -17.06
CA THR A 160 2.77 -6.13 -18.25
C THR A 160 4.04 -5.35 -17.92
N ARG A 161 3.92 -4.29 -17.11
CA ARG A 161 5.05 -3.46 -16.69
C ARG A 161 6.03 -4.24 -15.83
N ILE A 162 5.52 -4.99 -14.84
CA ILE A 162 6.29 -5.82 -13.93
C ILE A 162 7.06 -6.90 -14.72
N ILE A 163 6.38 -7.62 -15.61
CA ILE A 163 7.02 -8.64 -16.47
C ILE A 163 8.16 -8.04 -17.30
N ASN A 164 7.95 -6.84 -17.88
CA ASN A 164 8.97 -6.18 -18.68
C ASN A 164 10.18 -5.71 -17.84
N LEU A 165 9.94 -5.25 -16.61
CA LEU A 165 11.02 -4.93 -15.68
C LEU A 165 11.83 -6.17 -15.33
N LEU A 166 11.18 -7.27 -14.91
CA LEU A 166 11.86 -8.53 -14.57
C LEU A 166 12.76 -9.04 -15.72
N LYS A 167 12.29 -8.92 -16.97
CA LYS A 167 13.10 -9.25 -18.16
C LYS A 167 14.32 -8.34 -18.30
N THR A 168 14.10 -7.03 -18.17
CA THR A 168 15.19 -6.04 -18.28
C THR A 168 16.25 -6.28 -17.21
N TYR A 169 15.86 -6.53 -15.96
CA TYR A 169 16.79 -6.86 -14.87
C TYR A 169 17.58 -8.14 -15.14
N ARG A 170 16.93 -9.17 -15.70
CA ARG A 170 17.61 -10.41 -16.07
C ARG A 170 18.68 -10.19 -17.14
N GLU A 171 18.42 -9.30 -18.09
CA GLU A 171 19.28 -9.07 -19.26
C GLU A 171 20.42 -8.09 -19.00
N THR A 172 20.24 -7.11 -18.11
CA THR A 172 21.14 -5.95 -18.05
C THR A 172 22.27 -6.02 -17.02
N ASP A 173 22.28 -6.98 -16.07
CA ASP A 173 23.27 -7.02 -14.97
C ASP A 173 23.42 -5.67 -14.22
N LEU A 174 22.47 -4.74 -14.42
CA LEU A 174 22.43 -3.42 -13.81
C LEU A 174 21.96 -3.58 -12.36
N GLY A 175 22.86 -3.24 -11.44
CA GLY A 175 22.81 -3.51 -10.01
C GLY A 175 21.79 -2.74 -9.17
N GLU A 176 20.54 -2.64 -9.61
CA GLU A 176 19.42 -2.47 -8.68
C GLU A 176 18.83 -3.86 -8.45
N PHE A 177 19.37 -4.55 -7.45
CA PHE A 177 18.89 -5.87 -7.08
C PHE A 177 17.44 -5.72 -6.62
N ILE A 178 16.48 -6.23 -7.40
CA ILE A 178 15.12 -6.43 -6.87
C ILE A 178 15.26 -7.41 -5.70
N PRO A 179 14.88 -7.02 -4.46
CA PRO A 179 14.94 -7.91 -3.32
C PRO A 179 14.17 -9.21 -3.58
N ILE A 180 14.74 -10.34 -3.18
CA ILE A 180 14.10 -11.65 -3.38
C ILE A 180 12.76 -11.68 -2.64
N GLU A 181 12.74 -11.06 -1.46
CA GLU A 181 11.58 -10.86 -0.61
C GLU A 181 10.41 -10.28 -1.39
N ASP A 182 10.67 -9.30 -2.25
CA ASP A 182 9.63 -8.62 -3.03
C ASP A 182 9.03 -9.50 -4.12
N ILE A 183 9.87 -10.33 -4.75
CA ILE A 183 9.42 -11.33 -5.73
C ILE A 183 8.60 -12.42 -5.02
N VAL A 184 9.02 -12.82 -3.83
CA VAL A 184 8.31 -13.81 -3.00
C VAL A 184 6.95 -13.26 -2.57
N ASP A 185 6.89 -12.01 -2.08
CA ASP A 185 5.65 -11.35 -1.68
C ASP A 185 4.65 -11.27 -2.84
N MET A 186 5.11 -10.87 -4.03
CA MET A 186 4.27 -10.87 -5.23
C MET A 186 3.78 -12.27 -5.63
N THR A 187 4.65 -13.27 -5.53
CA THR A 187 4.29 -14.66 -5.86
C THR A 187 3.26 -15.21 -4.87
N TYR A 188 3.44 -14.90 -3.58
CA TYR A 188 2.49 -15.22 -2.52
C TYR A 188 1.14 -14.56 -2.78
N GLU A 189 1.12 -13.27 -3.10
CA GLU A 189 -0.11 -12.52 -3.41
C GLU A 189 -0.89 -13.18 -4.56
N CYS A 190 -0.20 -13.53 -5.65
CA CYS A 190 -0.82 -14.22 -6.78
C CYS A 190 -1.40 -15.59 -6.37
N ALA A 191 -0.66 -16.35 -5.55
CA ALA A 191 -1.06 -17.70 -5.15
C ALA A 191 -2.24 -17.71 -4.17
N VAL A 192 -2.21 -16.87 -3.13
CA VAL A 192 -3.21 -16.85 -2.05
C VAL A 192 -4.53 -16.27 -2.53
N HIS A 193 -4.47 -15.16 -3.26
CA HIS A 193 -5.66 -14.44 -3.68
C HIS A 193 -6.17 -14.90 -5.05
N LYS A 194 -5.53 -15.91 -5.65
CA LYS A 194 -5.79 -16.38 -7.03
C LYS A 194 -5.81 -15.20 -8.02
N ALA A 195 -4.96 -14.22 -7.74
CA ALA A 195 -4.77 -13.04 -8.55
C ALA A 195 -3.61 -13.27 -9.51
N GLY A 196 -3.53 -12.44 -10.55
CA GLY A 196 -2.43 -12.47 -11.50
C GLY A 196 -2.65 -13.41 -12.68
N SER A 197 -2.24 -12.96 -13.87
CA SER A 197 -2.24 -13.83 -15.04
C SER A 197 -1.19 -14.94 -14.93
N GLN A 198 -1.45 -16.04 -15.64
CA GLN A 198 -0.47 -17.12 -15.82
C GLN A 198 0.89 -16.60 -16.29
N LYS A 199 0.91 -15.55 -17.11
CA LYS A 199 2.15 -14.93 -17.61
C LYS A 199 2.95 -14.26 -16.50
N LEU A 200 2.28 -13.53 -15.59
CA LEU A 200 2.94 -12.93 -14.44
C LEU A 200 3.54 -14.02 -13.55
N ILE A 201 2.75 -15.02 -13.17
CA ILE A 201 3.18 -16.12 -12.29
C ILE A 201 4.40 -16.83 -12.88
N THR A 202 4.36 -17.22 -14.16
CA THR A 202 5.50 -17.85 -14.83
C THR A 202 6.73 -16.95 -14.89
N SER A 203 6.55 -15.64 -15.04
CA SER A 203 7.67 -14.69 -15.07
C SER A 203 8.32 -14.55 -13.68
N LEU A 204 7.52 -14.46 -12.62
CA LEU A 204 8.00 -14.41 -11.22
C LEU A 204 8.75 -15.71 -10.87
N SER A 205 8.17 -16.87 -11.15
CA SER A 205 8.83 -18.16 -10.89
C SER A 205 10.14 -18.31 -11.66
N SER A 206 10.16 -17.97 -12.96
CA SER A 206 11.39 -18.02 -13.75
C SER A 206 12.45 -17.04 -13.24
N PHE A 207 12.05 -15.93 -12.65
CA PHE A 207 12.97 -14.96 -12.08
C PHE A 207 13.59 -15.51 -10.78
N LEU A 208 12.78 -16.10 -9.89
CA LEU A 208 13.25 -16.79 -8.68
C LEU A 208 14.23 -17.92 -9.01
N ASP A 209 13.91 -18.77 -9.98
CA ASP A 209 14.80 -19.84 -10.42
C ASP A 209 16.15 -19.28 -10.89
N SER A 210 16.11 -18.19 -11.67
CA SER A 210 17.32 -17.52 -12.15
C SER A 210 18.17 -16.92 -11.02
N ILE A 211 17.55 -16.45 -9.94
CA ILE A 211 18.28 -15.95 -8.76
C ILE A 211 18.89 -17.13 -8.00
N MET A 212 18.12 -18.20 -7.77
CA MET A 212 18.59 -19.39 -7.07
C MET A 212 19.79 -20.03 -7.80
N ASP A 213 19.74 -20.12 -9.12
CA ASP A 213 20.86 -20.62 -9.93
C ASP A 213 22.13 -19.77 -9.74
N ARG A 214 22.00 -18.44 -9.71
CA ARG A 214 23.13 -17.52 -9.47
C ARG A 214 23.70 -17.69 -8.06
N ILE A 215 22.84 -17.85 -7.04
CA ILE A 215 23.27 -18.09 -5.65
C ILE A 215 24.04 -19.41 -5.55
N LEU A 216 23.54 -20.48 -6.15
CA LEU A 216 24.19 -21.80 -6.14
C LEU A 216 25.54 -21.79 -6.87
N GLN A 217 25.64 -21.06 -7.99
CA GLN A 217 26.91 -20.91 -8.73
C GLN A 217 27.95 -20.10 -7.93
N ASN A 218 27.53 -19.05 -7.24
CA ASN A 218 28.42 -18.20 -6.43
C ASN A 218 28.81 -18.85 -5.09
N GLY A 219 27.97 -19.71 -4.52
CA GLY A 219 28.27 -20.46 -3.29
C GLY A 219 29.19 -21.68 -3.50
N SER A 220 29.59 -21.96 -4.74
CA SER A 220 30.48 -23.07 -5.12
C SER A 220 31.93 -22.62 -5.38
N GLN A 221 32.25 -21.34 -5.14
CA GLN A 221 33.60 -20.75 -5.20
C GLN A 221 34.14 -20.48 -3.80
#